data_AF-A0A7C5HQA3-F1
#
_entry.id   AF-A0A7C5HQA3-F1
#
_cell.length_a   1.000
_cell.length_b   1.000
_cell.length_c   1.000
_cell.angle_alpha   90.00
_cell.angle_beta   90.00
_cell.angle_gamma   90.00
#
_symmetry.space_group_name_H-M   'P 1'
#
loop_
_entity.id
_entity.type
_entity.pdbx_description
1 polymer ?
#
loop_
_entity_poly.entity_id
_entity_poly.type
_entity_poly.pdbx_seq_one_letter_code
_entity_poly.pdbx_strand_id
1 'polypeptide(L)'
;MIRVSLVFPRRLWEEVKRLVPSGERSRLIAEATERELRRRHRRESVTRLRALQQELRQKYGEMPSSVDDIRRMREKRDAEIAGLC
;
A
#
# COMPACT_ATOMS: atom_id res chain seq x y z
N MET A 1 9.03 -13.18 25.13
CA MET A 1 9.34 -13.87 23.86
C MET A 1 8.63 -15.22 23.89
N ILE A 2 7.80 -15.55 22.90
CA ILE A 2 7.04 -16.81 22.88
C ILE A 2 7.76 -17.78 21.92
N ARG A 3 7.98 -19.02 22.37
CA ARG A 3 8.53 -20.07 21.51
C ARG A 3 7.38 -20.74 20.76
N VAL A 4 7.47 -20.74 19.44
CA VAL A 4 6.50 -21.38 18.55
C VAL A 4 7.21 -22.41 17.68
N SER A 5 6.51 -23.51 17.38
CA SER A 5 6.97 -24.53 16.43
C SER A 5 6.22 -24.37 15.12
N LEU A 6 6.95 -24.31 14.02
CA LEU A 6 6.39 -24.15 12.68
C LEU A 6 6.81 -25.34 11.81
N VAL A 7 5.88 -25.81 10.98
CA VAL A 7 6.16 -26.84 9.98
C VAL A 7 6.66 -26.16 8.72
N PHE A 8 7.86 -26.53 8.26
CA PHE A 8 8.46 -26.02 7.03
C PHE A 8 8.60 -27.12 5.98
N PRO A 9 8.32 -26.85 4.70
CA PRO A 9 8.68 -27.75 3.62
C PRO A 9 10.18 -28.01 3.63
N ARG A 10 10.58 -29.28 3.58
CA ARG A 10 11.99 -29.68 3.66
C ARG A 10 12.88 -28.95 2.66
N ARG A 11 12.45 -28.86 1.39
CA ARG A 11 13.21 -28.19 0.32
C ARG A 11 13.50 -26.71 0.66
N LEU A 12 12.49 -26.00 1.15
CA LEU A 12 12.62 -24.59 1.51
C LEU A 12 13.56 -24.41 2.71
N TRP A 13 13.47 -25.29 3.71
CA TRP A 13 14.38 -25.24 4.85
C TRP A 13 15.84 -25.52 4.48
N GLU A 14 16.10 -26.45 3.56
CA GLU A 14 17.45 -26.69 3.05
C GLU A 14 18.04 -25.46 2.36
N GLU A 15 17.22 -24.74 1.59
CA GLU A 15 17.64 -23.49 0.94
C GLU A 15 17.94 -22.39 1.96
N VAL A 16 17.09 -22.22 2.98
CA VAL A 16 17.36 -21.30 4.10
C VAL A 16 18.65 -21.68 4.81
N LYS A 17 18.92 -22.97 5.06
CA LYS A 17 20.16 -23.41 5.70
C LYS A 17 21.40 -23.11 4.87
N ARG A 18 21.29 -23.19 3.54
CA ARG A 18 22.37 -22.89 2.59
C ARG A 18 22.69 -21.39 2.54
N LEU A 19 21.67 -20.55 2.56
CA LEU A 19 21.82 -19.11 2.34
C LEU A 19 21.98 -18.29 3.63
N VAL A 20 21.51 -18.80 4.77
CA VAL A 20 21.43 -18.03 6.02
C VAL A 20 22.19 -18.71 7.15
N PRO A 21 23.11 -17.99 7.83
CA PRO A 21 23.84 -18.48 8.99
C PRO A 21 22.89 -18.96 10.09
N SER A 22 23.28 -20.00 10.84
CA SER A 22 22.43 -20.63 11.85
C SER A 22 21.89 -19.65 12.91
N GLY A 23 22.68 -18.67 13.32
CA GLY A 23 22.28 -17.64 14.30
C GLY A 23 21.27 -16.61 13.78
N GLU A 24 21.07 -16.50 12.47
CA GLU A 24 20.25 -15.46 11.84
C GLU A 24 18.90 -15.99 11.32
N ARG A 25 18.72 -17.31 11.25
CA ARG A 25 17.50 -17.92 10.66
C ARG A 25 16.23 -17.52 11.39
N SER A 26 16.25 -17.48 12.73
CA SER A 26 15.10 -17.07 13.53
C SER A 26 14.73 -15.61 13.25
N ARG A 27 15.74 -14.74 13.11
CA ARG A 27 15.55 -13.32 12.78
C ARG A 27 14.97 -13.16 11.38
N LEU A 28 15.52 -13.88 10.39
CA LEU A 28 15.00 -13.91 9.02
C LEU A 28 13.50 -14.27 8.98
N ILE A 29 13.11 -15.34 9.66
CA ILE A 29 11.72 -15.80 9.69
C ILE A 29 10.81 -14.74 10.34
N ALA A 30 11.26 -14.13 11.44
CA ALA A 30 10.50 -13.07 12.12
C ALA A 30 10.31 -11.84 11.20
N GLU A 31 11.38 -11.35 10.56
CA GLU A 31 11.32 -10.21 9.65
C GLU A 31 10.48 -10.49 8.40
N ALA A 32 10.60 -11.70 7.84
CA ALA A 32 9.78 -12.11 6.70
C ALA A 32 8.29 -12.18 7.08
N THR A 33 7.98 -12.71 8.26
CA THR A 33 6.61 -12.78 8.78
C THR A 33 6.04 -11.39 8.99
N GLU A 34 6.79 -10.49 9.62
CA GLU A 34 6.36 -9.11 9.84
C GLU A 34 6.11 -8.38 8.52
N ARG A 35 7.02 -8.53 7.54
CA ARG A 35 6.88 -7.93 6.21
C ARG A 35 5.60 -8.39 5.50
N GLU A 36 5.30 -9.69 5.56
CA GLU A 36 4.10 -10.25 4.96
C GLU A 36 2.82 -9.78 5.66
N LEU A 37 2.81 -9.72 7.01
CA LEU A 37 1.67 -9.19 7.76
C LEU A 37 1.40 -7.71 7.42
N ARG A 38 2.45 -6.86 7.39
CA ARG A 38 2.33 -5.46 6.95
C ARG A 38 1.80 -5.34 5.52
N ARG A 39 2.22 -6.24 4.63
CA ARG A 39 1.72 -6.26 3.24
C ARG A 39 0.23 -6.61 3.19
N ARG A 40 -0.20 -7.61 3.96
CA ARG A 40 -1.63 -8.01 4.03
C ARG A 40 -2.50 -6.90 4.58
N HIS A 41 -2.11 -6.26 5.69
CA HIS A 41 -2.86 -5.13 6.23
C HIS A 41 -2.95 -3.96 5.26
N ARG A 42 -1.86 -3.61 4.57
CA ARG A 42 -1.90 -2.57 3.52
C ARG A 42 -2.88 -2.94 2.41
N ARG A 43 -2.87 -4.19 1.95
CA ARG A 43 -3.80 -4.67 0.92
C ARG A 43 -5.25 -4.60 1.38
N GLU A 44 -5.53 -5.01 2.62
CA GLU A 44 -6.86 -4.94 3.21
C GLU A 44 -7.35 -3.50 3.34
N SER A 45 -6.50 -2.56 3.78
CA SER A 45 -6.84 -1.14 3.83
C SER A 45 -7.14 -0.58 2.44
N VAL A 46 -6.37 -0.95 1.42
CA VAL A 46 -6.66 -0.57 0.02
C VAL A 46 -7.99 -1.15 -0.45
N THR A 47 -8.29 -2.41 -0.14
CA THR A 47 -9.58 -3.02 -0.49
C THR A 47 -10.75 -2.28 0.17
N ARG A 48 -10.63 -1.96 1.46
CA ARG A 48 -11.66 -1.19 2.19
C ARG A 48 -11.85 0.21 1.61
N LEU A 49 -10.76 0.91 1.28
CA LEU A 49 -10.84 2.23 0.64
C LEU A 49 -11.52 2.17 -0.73
N ARG A 50 -11.22 1.15 -1.55
CA ARG A 50 -11.88 0.97 -2.85
C ARG A 50 -13.38 0.70 -2.69
N ALA A 51 -13.77 -0.14 -1.73
CA ALA A 51 -15.17 -0.40 -1.43
C ALA A 51 -15.90 0.89 -1.01
N LEU A 52 -15.30 1.68 -0.12
CA LEU A 52 -15.85 2.97 0.29
C LEU A 52 -15.94 3.96 -0.87
N GLN A 53 -14.91 4.07 -1.71
CA GLN A 53 -14.94 4.92 -2.90
C GLN A 53 -16.06 4.52 -3.85
N GLN A 54 -16.28 3.22 -4.04
CA GLN A 54 -17.37 2.73 -4.88
C GLN A 54 -18.74 3.05 -4.29
N GLU A 55 -18.93 2.88 -2.99
CA GLU A 55 -20.15 3.27 -2.27
C GLU A 55 -20.44 4.77 -2.42
N LEU A 56 -19.42 5.61 -2.20
CA LEU A 56 -19.54 7.06 -2.35
C LEU A 56 -19.88 7.45 -3.80
N ARG A 57 -19.25 6.81 -4.79
CA ARG A 57 -19.55 7.06 -6.21
C ARG A 57 -20.98 6.65 -6.56
N GLN A 58 -21.48 5.53 -6.01
CA GLN A 58 -22.88 5.12 -6.21
C GLN A 58 -23.85 6.13 -5.59
N LYS A 59 -23.52 6.66 -4.41
CA LYS A 59 -24.40 7.57 -3.68
C LYS A 59 -24.40 9.00 -4.22
N TYR A 60 -23.25 9.51 -4.64
CA TYR A 60 -23.05 10.92 -4.99
C TYR A 60 -22.68 11.15 -6.45
N GLY A 61 -22.49 10.09 -7.25
CA GLY A 61 -21.98 10.19 -8.60
C GLY A 61 -20.48 10.48 -8.64
N GLU A 62 -20.00 10.89 -9.81
CA GLU A 62 -18.62 11.31 -10.00
C GLU A 62 -18.46 12.75 -9.52
N MET A 63 -17.72 12.93 -8.41
CA MET A 63 -17.42 14.28 -7.93
C MET A 63 -16.46 14.97 -8.91
N PRO A 64 -16.67 16.26 -9.22
CA PRO A 64 -15.72 17.04 -10.00
C PRO A 64 -14.33 16.98 -9.35
N SER A 65 -13.30 16.84 -10.18
CA SER A 65 -11.92 16.83 -9.70
C SER A 65 -11.57 18.22 -9.19
N SER A 66 -11.13 18.33 -7.93
CA SER A 66 -10.58 19.58 -7.40
C SER A 66 -9.35 20.07 -8.17
N VAL A 67 -8.69 19.17 -8.91
CA VAL A 67 -7.60 19.52 -9.83
C VAL A 67 -8.10 20.35 -11.01
N ASP A 68 -9.30 20.07 -11.53
CA ASP A 68 -9.90 20.88 -12.60
C ASP A 68 -10.28 22.27 -12.10
N ASP A 69 -10.78 22.38 -10.87
CA ASP A 69 -11.07 23.65 -10.24
C ASP A 69 -9.78 24.47 -10.01
N ILE A 70 -8.72 23.82 -9.51
CA ILE A 70 -7.39 24.44 -9.35
C ILE A 70 -6.81 24.86 -10.70
N ARG A 71 -6.98 24.03 -11.75
CA ARG A 71 -6.55 24.37 -13.12
C ARG A 71 -7.27 25.61 -13.63
N ARG A 72 -8.60 25.66 -13.51
CA ARG A 72 -9.41 26.83 -13.91
C ARG A 72 -9.01 28.09 -13.15
N MET A 73 -8.73 27.98 -11.85
CA MET A 73 -8.23 29.11 -11.06
C MET A 73 -6.87 29.61 -11.58
N ARG A 74 -5.96 28.71 -11.97
CA ARG A 74 -4.66 29.08 -12.55
C ARG A 74 -4.82 29.71 -13.93
N GLU A 75 -5.63 29.12 -14.80
CA GLU A 75 -5.93 29.65 -16.13
C GLU A 75 -6.52 31.06 -16.04
N LYS A 76 -7.47 31.30 -15.13
CA LYS A 76 -8.04 32.62 -14.89
C LYS A 76 -6.98 33.63 -14.44
N ARG A 77 -6.15 33.27 -13.46
CA ARG A 77 -5.06 34.13 -12.98
C ARG A 77 -4.05 34.44 -14.09
N ASP A 78 -3.68 33.45 -14.89
CA ASP A 78 -2.68 33.62 -15.94
C ASP A 78 -3.24 34.50 -17.08
N ALA A 79 -4.55 34.41 -17.37
CA ALA A 79 -5.24 35.33 -18.28
C ALA A 79 -5.26 36.78 -17.78
N GLU A 80 -5.52 36.97 -16.47
CA GLU A 80 -5.45 38.29 -15.81
C GLU A 80 -4.04 38.89 -15.88
N ILE A 81 -3.00 38.08 -15.64
CA ILE A 81 -1.59 38.51 -15.73
C ILE A 81 -1.20 38.86 -17.17
N ALA A 82 -1.70 38.10 -18.15
CA ALA A 82 -1.42 38.32 -19.56
C ALA A 82 -2.21 39.49 -20.17
N GLY A 83 -3.11 40.13 -19.42
CA GLY A 83 -3.97 41.21 -19.91
C GLY A 83 -4.97 40.74 -20.98
N LEU A 84 -5.33 39.45 -20.96
CA LEU A 84 -6.27 38.83 -21.89
C LEU A 84 -7.72 38.84 -21.36
N CYS A 85 -7.99 39.65 -20.33
CA CYS A 85 -9.30 39.84 -19.71
C CYS A 85 -9.90 41.21 -20.06
#